data_AF-A0A7C4PAP8-F1
#
_entry.id   AF-A0A7C4PAP8-F1
#
_cell.length_a   1.000
_cell.length_b   1.000
_cell.length_c   1.000
_cell.angle_alpha   90.00
_cell.angle_beta   90.00
_cell.angle_gamma   90.00
#
_symmetry.space_group_name_H-M   'P 1'
#
loop_
_entity.id
_entity.type
_entity.pdbx_description
1 polymer ?
#
loop_
_entity_poly.entity_id
_entity_poly.type
_entity_poly.pdbx_seq_one_letter_code
_entity_poly.pdbx_strand_id
1 'polypeptide(L)'
;MFWSTLEGILEIVGALLRFAGLLVLGLGLGWLVLEFFRKGAQAWQLQIALILGALGTAIGMTRFAPPAALGGFAAGFGAAMLIWGRKKEEDKED
;
A
#
# COMPACT_ATOMS: atom_id res chain seq x y z
N MET A 1 34.57 -11.80 -12.35
CA MET A 1 34.14 -12.16 -10.98
C MET A 1 33.64 -10.94 -10.21
N PHE A 2 34.42 -9.85 -10.07
CA PHE A 2 34.01 -8.61 -9.36
C PHE A 2 32.73 -7.94 -9.88
N TRP A 3 32.56 -7.84 -11.21
CA TRP A 3 31.38 -7.22 -11.83
C TRP A 3 30.05 -7.96 -11.51
N SER A 4 30.07 -9.29 -11.46
CA SER A 4 28.89 -10.09 -11.13
C SER A 4 28.44 -9.92 -9.67
N THR A 5 29.38 -9.67 -8.76
CA THR A 5 29.06 -9.42 -7.35
C THR A 5 28.41 -8.05 -7.15
N LEU A 6 28.87 -7.03 -7.88
CA LEU A 6 28.26 -5.69 -7.85
C LEU A 6 26.83 -5.70 -8.39
N GLU A 7 26.59 -6.41 -9.49
CA GLU A 7 25.24 -6.59 -10.04
C GLU A 7 24.31 -7.27 -9.03
N GLY A 8 24.76 -8.34 -8.36
CA GLY A 8 23.95 -9.02 -7.34
C GLY A 8 23.60 -8.12 -6.14
N ILE A 9 24.54 -7.29 -5.68
CA ILE A 9 24.28 -6.33 -4.59
C ILE A 9 23.24 -5.28 -5.02
N LEU A 10 23.41 -4.71 -6.22
CA LEU A 10 22.48 -3.70 -6.76
C LEU A 10 21.08 -4.28 -6.99
N GLU A 11 20.97 -5.54 -7.40
CA GLU A 11 19.71 -6.22 -7.59
C GLU A 11 18.96 -6.42 -6.26
N ILE A 12 19.67 -6.87 -5.22
CA ILE A 12 19.10 -7.03 -3.87
C ILE A 12 18.66 -5.68 -3.30
N VAL A 13 19.50 -4.66 -3.39
CA VAL A 13 19.17 -3.31 -2.92
C VAL A 13 17.98 -2.75 -3.70
N GLY A 14 17.95 -2.93 -5.02
CA GLY A 14 16.83 -2.53 -5.86
C GLY A 14 15.53 -3.25 -5.51
N ALA A 15 15.58 -4.56 -5.20
CA ALA A 15 14.43 -5.33 -4.76
C ALA A 15 13.90 -4.86 -3.39
N LEU A 16 14.79 -4.61 -2.43
CA LEU A 16 14.46 -4.05 -1.12
C LEU A 16 13.83 -2.66 -1.22
N LEU A 17 14.41 -1.79 -2.05
CA LEU A 17 13.89 -0.44 -2.24
C LEU A 17 12.53 -0.43 -2.92
N ARG A 18 12.30 -1.32 -3.90
CA ARG A 18 10.98 -1.52 -4.52
C ARG A 18 9.96 -2.04 -3.51
N PHE A 19 10.35 -3.02 -2.69
CA PHE A 19 9.48 -3.56 -1.65
C PHE A 19 9.10 -2.49 -0.63
N ALA A 20 10.08 -1.75 -0.11
CA ALA A 20 9.87 -0.67 0.86
C ALA A 20 9.02 0.46 0.26
N GLY A 21 9.30 0.88 -0.99
CA GLY A 21 8.53 1.91 -1.67
C GLY A 21 7.07 1.51 -1.87
N LEU A 22 6.82 0.26 -2.27
CA LEU A 22 5.46 -0.27 -2.43
C LEU A 22 4.75 -0.47 -1.11
N LEU A 23 5.47 -0.84 -0.05
CA LEU A 23 4.92 -0.93 1.30
C LEU A 23 4.45 0.42 1.81
N VAL A 24 5.28 1.46 1.71
CA VAL A 24 4.89 2.83 2.12
C VAL A 24 3.75 3.34 1.25
N LEU A 25 3.78 3.06 -0.05
CA LEU A 25 2.70 3.44 -0.96
C LEU A 25 1.38 2.74 -0.61
N GLY A 26 1.42 1.43 -0.31
CA GLY A 26 0.26 0.67 0.14
C GLY A 26 -0.31 1.22 1.44
N LEU A 27 0.55 1.53 2.41
CA LEU A 27 0.15 2.14 3.68
C LEU A 27 -0.52 3.51 3.47
N GLY A 28 0.07 4.36 2.63
CA GLY A 28 -0.47 5.69 2.31
C GLY A 28 -1.82 5.61 1.58
N LEU A 29 -1.96 4.71 0.61
CA LEU A 29 -3.22 4.49 -0.10
C LEU A 29 -4.31 3.94 0.83
N GLY A 30 -3.97 2.99 1.70
CA GLY A 30 -4.90 2.45 2.69
C GLY A 30 -5.40 3.53 3.65
N TRP A 31 -4.48 4.38 4.14
CA TRP A 31 -4.84 5.52 4.99
C TRP A 31 -5.75 6.50 4.25
N LEU A 32 -5.39 6.88 3.01
CA LEU A 32 -6.16 7.83 2.20
C LEU A 32 -7.61 7.35 2.01
N VAL A 33 -7.78 6.07 1.65
CA VAL A 33 -9.11 5.47 1.46
C VAL A 33 -9.92 5.57 2.77
N LEU A 34 -9.33 5.21 3.91
CA LEU A 34 -10.01 5.22 5.21
C LEU A 34 -10.41 6.61 5.69
N GLU A 35 -9.53 7.60 5.48
CA GLU A 35 -9.76 9.00 5.86
C GLU A 35 -11.01 9.57 5.16
N PHE A 36 -11.11 9.34 3.85
CA PHE A 36 -12.24 9.81 3.04
C PHE A 36 -13.52 8.98 3.23
N PHE A 37 -13.39 7.70 3.62
CA PHE A 37 -14.54 6.89 4.01
C PHE A 37 -15.15 7.33 5.35
N ARG A 38 -14.32 7.68 6.34
CA ARG A 38 -14.80 8.09 7.68
C ARG A 38 -15.33 9.51 7.74
N LYS A 39 -14.78 10.45 6.97
CA LYS A 39 -15.18 11.86 7.05
C LYS A 39 -16.61 12.15 6.61
N GLY A 40 -17.31 11.19 5.98
CA GLY A 40 -18.79 11.09 5.89
C GLY A 40 -19.54 12.18 5.11
N ALA A 41 -18.97 13.38 4.99
CA ALA A 41 -19.54 14.55 4.32
C ALA A 41 -19.12 14.64 2.84
N GLN A 42 -18.49 13.60 2.30
CA GLN A 42 -17.94 13.62 0.96
C GLN A 42 -18.87 12.96 -0.05
N ALA A 43 -18.91 13.52 -1.26
CA ALA A 43 -19.75 13.01 -2.33
C ALA A 43 -19.42 11.55 -2.64
N TRP A 44 -20.45 10.72 -2.78
CA TRP A 44 -20.33 9.28 -3.04
C TRP A 44 -19.43 8.95 -4.24
N GLN A 45 -19.31 9.86 -5.21
CA GLN A 45 -18.40 9.70 -6.36
C GLN A 45 -16.93 9.60 -5.92
N LEU A 46 -16.52 10.35 -4.89
CA LEU A 46 -15.13 10.32 -4.42
C LEU A 46 -14.80 8.98 -3.75
N GLN A 47 -15.73 8.43 -2.96
CA GLN A 47 -15.55 7.14 -2.32
C GLN A 47 -15.39 6.01 -3.34
N ILE A 48 -16.21 6.01 -4.39
CA ILE A 48 -16.10 5.05 -5.49
C ILE A 48 -14.79 5.25 -6.25
N ALA A 49 -14.42 6.49 -6.56
CA ALA A 49 -13.16 6.78 -7.25
C ALA A 49 -11.93 6.30 -6.46
N LEU A 50 -11.96 6.43 -5.13
CA LEU A 50 -10.87 5.95 -4.26
C LEU A 50 -10.79 4.42 -4.22
N ILE A 51 -11.93 3.72 -4.12
CA ILE A 51 -11.94 2.25 -4.19
C ILE A 51 -11.46 1.78 -5.56
N LEU A 52 -12.02 2.33 -6.64
CA LEU A 52 -11.62 1.96 -8.00
C LEU A 52 -10.17 2.30 -8.29
N GLY A 53 -9.67 3.43 -7.76
CA GLY A 53 -8.26 3.81 -7.84
C GLY A 53 -7.35 2.84 -7.09
N ALA A 54 -7.74 2.40 -5.89
CA ALA A 54 -6.99 1.42 -5.11
C ALA A 54 -6.97 0.05 -5.80
N LEU A 55 -8.11 -0.43 -6.30
CA LEU A 55 -8.21 -1.68 -7.06
C LEU A 55 -7.45 -1.59 -8.38
N GLY A 56 -7.60 -0.49 -9.12
CA GLY A 56 -6.87 -0.24 -10.36
C GLY A 56 -5.36 -0.20 -10.14
N THR A 57 -4.91 0.39 -9.03
CA THR A 57 -3.49 0.37 -8.63
C THR A 57 -3.03 -1.05 -8.33
N ALA A 58 -3.81 -1.84 -7.57
CA ALA A 58 -3.49 -3.23 -7.29
C ALA A 58 -3.39 -4.08 -8.56
N ILE A 59 -4.34 -3.92 -9.50
CA ILE A 59 -4.35 -4.60 -10.80
C ILE A 59 -3.18 -4.13 -11.68
N GLY A 60 -2.87 -2.84 -11.70
CA GLY A 60 -1.69 -2.33 -12.40
C GLY A 60 -0.42 -2.98 -11.88
N MET A 61 -0.30 -3.11 -10.56
CA MET A 61 0.86 -3.74 -9.93
C MET A 61 1.00 -5.22 -10.28
N THR A 62 -0.09 -5.98 -10.48
CA THR A 62 0.04 -7.39 -10.91
C THR A 62 0.71 -7.54 -12.27
N ARG A 63 0.64 -6.52 -13.13
CA ARG A 63 1.28 -6.56 -14.46
C ARG A 63 2.70 -5.99 -14.49
N PHE A 64 2.99 -5.00 -13.65
CA PHE A 64 4.23 -4.22 -13.71
C PHE A 64 5.19 -4.45 -12.54
N ALA A 65 4.72 -5.01 -11.42
CA ALA A 65 5.54 -5.22 -10.23
C ALA A 65 5.97 -6.69 -10.07
N PRO A 66 7.20 -6.94 -9.59
CA PRO A 66 7.62 -8.27 -9.15
C PRO A 66 6.70 -8.82 -8.04
N PRO A 67 6.51 -10.16 -7.93
CA PRO A 67 5.63 -10.76 -6.93
C PRO A 67 5.95 -10.36 -5.48
N ALA A 68 7.23 -10.26 -5.13
CA ALA A 68 7.66 -9.82 -3.80
C ALA A 68 7.18 -8.39 -3.49
N ALA A 69 7.20 -7.52 -4.49
CA ALA A 69 6.87 -6.10 -4.37
C ALA A 69 5.34 -5.89 -4.21
N LEU A 70 4.52 -6.73 -4.84
CA LEU A 70 3.06 -6.82 -4.58
C LEU A 70 2.75 -7.17 -3.13
N GLY A 71 3.53 -8.09 -2.54
CA GLY A 71 3.42 -8.42 -1.12
C GLY A 71 3.64 -7.22 -0.22
N GLY A 72 4.61 -6.36 -0.56
CA GLY A 72 4.87 -5.10 0.15
C GLY A 72 3.67 -4.16 0.11
N PHE A 73 3.11 -3.91 -1.08
CA PHE A 73 1.90 -3.09 -1.24
C PHE A 73 0.70 -3.63 -0.45
N ALA A 74 0.41 -4.92 -0.57
CA ALA A 74 -0.70 -5.55 0.13
C ALA A 74 -0.52 -5.51 1.66
N ALA A 75 0.71 -5.76 2.14
CA ALA A 75 1.04 -5.66 3.56
C ALA A 75 0.89 -4.23 4.08
N GLY A 76 1.38 -3.22 3.35
CA GLY A 76 1.22 -1.82 3.73
C GLY A 76 -0.25 -1.40 3.78
N PHE A 77 -1.02 -1.74 2.73
CA PHE A 77 -2.45 -1.41 2.65
C PHE A 77 -3.26 -2.10 3.74
N GLY A 78 -3.00 -3.39 3.99
CA GLY A 78 -3.62 -4.14 5.08
C GLY A 78 -3.22 -3.63 6.47
N ALA A 79 -1.96 -3.26 6.67
CA ALA A 79 -1.49 -2.68 7.93
C ALA A 79 -2.18 -1.34 8.23
N ALA A 80 -2.36 -0.49 7.21
CA ALA A 80 -3.12 0.75 7.35
C ALA A 80 -4.57 0.48 7.79
N MET A 81 -5.24 -0.50 7.18
CA MET A 81 -6.57 -0.93 7.59
C MET A 81 -6.62 -1.48 9.02
N LEU A 82 -5.64 -2.29 9.42
CA LEU A 82 -5.62 -2.92 10.75
C LEU A 82 -5.35 -1.90 11.87
N ILE A 83 -4.34 -1.04 11.70
CA ILE A 83 -3.99 0.03 12.65
C ILE A 83 -5.20 0.93 12.89
N TRP A 84 -5.91 1.29 11.81
CA TRP A 84 -7.08 2.15 11.90
C TRP A 84 -8.35 1.43 12.36
N GLY A 85 -8.47 0.13 12.09
CA GLY A 85 -9.55 -0.71 12.62
C GLY A 85 -9.54 -0.73 14.15
N ARG A 86 -8.36 -0.91 14.76
CA ARG A 86 -8.19 -0.89 16.22
C ARG A 86 -8.47 0.48 16.84
N LYS A 87 -8.03 1.57 16.21
CA LYS A 87 -8.26 2.93 16.74
C LYS A 87 -9.76 3.28 16.86
N LYS A 88 -10.62 2.66 16.04
CA LYS A 88 -12.08 2.85 16.11
C LYS A 88 -12.74 2.10 17.27
N GLU A 89 -12.08 1.09 17.83
CA GLU A 89 -12.56 0.35 19.01
C GLU A 89 -12.23 1.13 20.29
N GLU A 90 -11.02 1.69 20.41
CA GLU A 90 -10.66 2.58 21.53
C GLU A 90 -11.55 3.82 21.61
N ASP A 91 -11.80 4.52 20.48
CA ASP A 91 -12.67 5.71 20.44
C ASP A 91 -14.14 5.44 20.83
N LYS A 92 -14.55 4.18 21.00
CA LYS A 92 -15.91 3.77 21.35
C LYS A 92 -16.05 3.20 22.77
N GLU A 93 -14.95 2.93 23.44
CA GLU A 93 -14.93 2.38 24.80
C GLU A 93 -14.76 3.44 25.90
N ASP A 94 -14.55 4.71 25.53
CA ASP A 94 -14.60 5.90 26.41
C ASP A 94 -15.93 6.68 26.28
#